data_AF-Q72RQ5-F1
#
_entry.id   AF-Q72RQ5-F1
#
_cell.length_a   1.000
_cell.length_b   1.000
_cell.length_c   1.000
_cell.angle_alpha   90.00
_cell.angle_beta   90.00
_cell.angle_gamma   90.00
#
_symmetry.space_group_name_H-M   'P 1'
#
loop_
_entity.id
_entity.type
_entity.pdbx_description
1 polymer ?
#
loop_
_entity_poly.entity_id
_entity_poly.type
_entity_poly.pdbx_seq_one_letter_code
_entity_poly.pdbx_strand_id
1 'polypeptide(L)'
;MLLIFGKITKLLKPLICKFKTLIKLDKIIKKIINLDLYSSFENILIKTEKGKIKFFGFGPITIWKAQTLFIQEPETIEWIETFSNDSVFWDIGANIGNYSIYAGNLNKNLKILAFEPSAVNFFY
;
A
#
# COMPACT_ATOMS: atom_id res chain seq x y z
N MET A 1 -5.15 5.64 57.99
CA MET A 1 -4.44 5.76 56.71
C MET A 1 -4.74 4.59 55.75
N LEU A 2 -4.62 3.32 56.19
CA LEU A 2 -4.93 2.12 55.37
C LEU A 2 -6.40 2.00 54.90
N LEU A 3 -7.38 2.38 55.73
CA LEU A 3 -8.81 2.30 55.39
C LEU A 3 -9.25 3.27 54.27
N ILE A 4 -8.57 4.43 54.16
CA ILE A 4 -8.85 5.44 53.13
C ILE A 4 -8.30 4.96 51.77
N PHE A 5 -7.13 4.33 51.77
CA PHE A 5 -6.52 3.72 50.58
C PHE A 5 -7.35 2.56 50.02
N GLY A 6 -7.93 1.73 50.89
CA GLY A 6 -8.83 0.63 50.49
C GLY A 6 -10.15 1.09 49.85
N LYS A 7 -10.70 2.23 50.27
CA LYS A 7 -11.92 2.81 49.66
C LYS A 7 -11.64 3.41 48.27
N ILE A 8 -10.53 4.13 48.11
CA ILE A 8 -10.14 4.75 46.83
C ILE A 8 -9.84 3.69 45.75
N THR A 9 -9.11 2.63 46.11
CA THR A 9 -8.84 1.52 45.18
C THR A 9 -10.11 0.78 44.75
N LYS A 10 -11.11 0.66 45.63
CA LYS A 10 -12.42 0.07 45.32
C LYS A 10 -13.26 0.94 44.36
N LEU A 11 -13.15 2.27 44.48
CA LEU A 11 -13.81 3.25 43.60
C LEU A 11 -13.16 3.34 42.21
N LEU A 12 -11.84 3.20 42.10
CA LEU A 12 -11.12 3.31 40.82
C LEU A 12 -11.13 2.02 39.98
N LYS A 13 -11.35 0.85 40.61
CA LYS A 13 -11.39 -0.46 39.94
C LYS A 13 -12.37 -0.54 38.75
N PRO A 14 -13.64 -0.09 38.85
CA PRO A 14 -14.56 -0.11 37.70
C PRO A 14 -14.15 0.86 36.57
N LEU A 15 -13.51 1.98 36.90
CA LEU A 15 -12.96 2.94 35.93
C LEU A 15 -11.80 2.34 35.14
N ILE A 16 -10.87 1.67 35.82
CA ILE A 16 -9.75 0.94 35.20
C ILE A 16 -10.28 -0.22 34.33
N CYS A 17 -11.31 -0.94 34.79
CA CYS A 17 -11.94 -1.98 33.98
C CYS A 17 -12.58 -1.41 32.71
N LYS A 18 -13.39 -0.34 32.80
CA LYS A 18 -13.94 0.35 31.62
C LYS A 18 -12.86 0.79 30.64
N PHE A 19 -11.76 1.35 31.15
CA PHE A 19 -10.62 1.78 30.32
C PHE A 19 -9.94 0.60 29.59
N LYS A 20 -9.74 -0.53 30.27
CA LYS A 20 -9.23 -1.76 29.63
C LYS A 20 -10.18 -2.31 28.57
N THR A 21 -11.50 -2.22 28.77
CA THR A 21 -12.49 -2.66 27.79
C THR A 21 -12.47 -1.75 26.56
N LEU A 22 -12.35 -0.42 26.75
CA LEU A 22 -12.20 0.56 25.65
C LEU A 22 -10.93 0.30 24.82
N ILE A 23 -9.79 0.00 25.47
CA ILE A 23 -8.54 -0.37 24.76
C ILE A 23 -8.71 -1.66 23.95
N LYS A 24 -9.43 -2.67 24.47
CA LYS A 24 -9.72 -3.90 23.70
C LYS A 24 -10.66 -3.62 22.52
N LEU A 25 -11.65 -2.75 22.71
CA LEU A 25 -12.58 -2.35 21.66
C LEU A 25 -11.84 -1.64 20.52
N ASP A 26 -10.90 -0.74 20.84
CA ASP A 26 -10.05 -0.05 19.86
C ASP A 26 -9.21 -1.03 19.02
N LYS A 27 -8.64 -2.08 19.64
CA LYS A 27 -7.92 -3.14 18.91
C LYS A 27 -8.82 -3.92 17.95
N ILE A 28 -10.06 -4.21 18.35
CA ILE A 28 -11.02 -4.94 17.52
C ILE A 28 -11.51 -4.05 16.38
N ILE A 29 -11.85 -2.79 16.67
CA ILE A 29 -12.28 -1.80 15.68
C ILE A 29 -11.18 -1.57 14.64
N LYS A 30 -9.93 -1.34 15.06
CA LYS A 30 -8.78 -1.23 14.15
C LYS A 30 -8.58 -2.49 13.31
N LYS A 31 -8.82 -3.68 13.86
CA LYS A 31 -8.72 -4.93 13.12
C LYS A 31 -9.82 -5.05 12.06
N ILE A 32 -11.06 -4.69 12.40
CA ILE A 32 -12.21 -4.71 11.46
C ILE A 32 -11.99 -3.67 10.35
N ILE A 33 -11.65 -2.42 10.72
CA ILE A 33 -11.37 -1.35 9.76
C ILE A 33 -10.19 -1.73 8.85
N ASN A 34 -9.10 -2.29 9.40
CA ASN A 34 -7.99 -2.75 8.58
C ASN A 34 -8.38 -3.92 7.66
N LEU A 35 -9.26 -4.83 8.10
CA LEU A 35 -9.78 -5.93 7.28
C LEU A 35 -10.63 -5.41 6.12
N ASP A 36 -11.51 -4.45 6.36
CA ASP A 36 -12.38 -3.86 5.33
C ASP A 36 -11.55 -3.06 4.30
N LEU A 37 -10.59 -2.27 4.77
CA LEU A 37 -9.65 -1.56 3.89
C LEU A 37 -8.84 -2.54 3.04
N TYR A 38 -8.25 -3.58 3.64
CA TYR A 38 -7.48 -4.58 2.87
C TYR A 38 -8.34 -5.40 1.91
N SER A 39 -9.59 -5.68 2.27
CA SER A 39 -10.54 -6.38 1.39
C SER A 39 -10.92 -5.57 0.15
N SER A 40 -10.75 -4.25 0.21
CA SER A 40 -11.01 -3.35 -0.91
C SER A 40 -9.87 -3.31 -1.94
N PHE A 41 -8.72 -3.93 -1.63
CA PHE A 41 -7.61 -4.05 -2.56
C PHE A 41 -7.68 -5.36 -3.34
N GLU A 42 -7.59 -5.25 -4.65
CA GLU A 42 -7.48 -6.41 -5.53
C GLU A 42 -6.03 -6.69 -5.89
N ASN A 43 -5.69 -7.98 -5.92
CA ASN A 43 -4.37 -8.45 -6.31
C ASN A 43 -4.37 -8.68 -7.82
N ILE A 44 -3.77 -7.77 -8.58
CA ILE A 44 -3.63 -7.92 -10.03
C ILE A 44 -2.27 -8.54 -10.33
N LEU A 45 -2.27 -9.69 -11.00
CA LEU A 45 -1.06 -10.39 -11.39
C LEU A 45 -0.80 -10.20 -12.88
N ILE A 46 0.26 -9.49 -13.22
CA ILE A 46 0.71 -9.30 -14.60
C ILE A 46 1.90 -10.22 -14.85
N LYS A 47 1.83 -11.04 -15.90
CA LYS A 47 2.96 -11.87 -16.34
C LYS A 47 3.83 -11.06 -17.29
N THR A 48 5.14 -11.17 -17.12
CA THR A 48 6.16 -10.56 -17.96
C THR A 48 7.22 -11.61 -18.28
N GLU A 49 8.14 -11.31 -19.20
CA GLU A 49 9.25 -12.21 -19.52
C GLU A 49 10.18 -12.50 -18.32
N LYS A 50 10.36 -11.52 -17.43
CA LYS A 50 11.23 -11.63 -16.24
C LYS A 50 10.49 -12.09 -14.99
N GLY A 51 9.24 -12.50 -15.14
CA GLY A 51 8.43 -13.08 -14.07
C GLY A 51 7.12 -12.34 -13.84
N LYS A 52 6.58 -12.44 -12.63
CA LYS A 52 5.28 -11.87 -12.30
C LYS A 52 5.45 -10.54 -11.58
N ILE A 53 4.66 -9.55 -12.00
CA ILE A 53 4.42 -8.32 -11.25
C ILE A 53 3.09 -8.49 -10.53
N LYS A 54 3.05 -8.07 -9.26
CA LYS A 54 1.85 -8.09 -8.45
C LYS A 54 1.51 -6.65 -8.05
N PHE A 55 0.42 -6.12 -8.59
CA PHE A 55 -0.14 -4.85 -8.17
C PHE A 55 -1.20 -5.07 -7.09
N PHE A 56 -1.27 -4.12 -6.16
CA PHE A 56 -2.34 -4.01 -5.17
C PHE A 56 -3.17 -2.79 -5.55
N GLY A 57 -4.21 -3.00 -6.37
CA GLY A 57 -5.06 -1.93 -6.89
C GLY A 57 -6.21 -1.64 -5.94
N PHE A 58 -6.46 -0.36 -5.67
CA PHE A 58 -7.68 0.09 -5.00
C PHE A 58 -8.69 0.59 -6.04
N GLY A 59 -9.77 -0.16 -6.23
CA GLY A 59 -10.85 0.22 -7.14
C GLY A 59 -10.56 0.02 -8.63
N PRO A 60 -11.58 0.22 -9.48
CA PRO A 60 -11.58 -0.24 -10.88
C PRO A 60 -10.56 0.47 -11.77
N ILE A 61 -10.24 1.73 -11.50
CA ILE A 61 -9.35 2.50 -12.38
C ILE A 61 -7.89 2.10 -12.17
N THR A 62 -7.45 1.90 -10.92
CA THR A 62 -6.10 1.39 -10.63
C THR A 62 -5.92 -0.03 -11.19
N ILE A 63 -6.96 -0.88 -11.07
CA ILE A 63 -7.01 -2.21 -11.68
C ILE A 63 -6.86 -2.11 -13.20
N TRP A 64 -7.63 -1.25 -13.84
CA TRP A 64 -7.58 -1.05 -15.29
C TRP A 64 -6.19 -0.59 -15.74
N LYS A 65 -5.61 0.43 -15.10
CA LYS A 65 -4.25 0.90 -15.37
C LYS A 65 -3.21 -0.22 -15.26
N ALA A 66 -3.29 -1.06 -14.23
CA ALA A 66 -2.38 -2.20 -14.07
C ALA A 66 -2.58 -3.27 -15.16
N GLN A 67 -3.84 -3.57 -15.52
CA GLN A 67 -4.17 -4.54 -16.56
C GLN A 67 -3.77 -4.10 -17.97
N THR A 68 -3.83 -2.79 -18.24
CA THR A 68 -3.47 -2.21 -19.53
C THR A 68 -2.02 -1.74 -19.64
N LEU A 69 -1.14 -2.18 -18.74
CA LEU A 69 0.28 -1.78 -18.68
C LEU A 69 0.97 -1.78 -20.06
N PHE A 70 0.74 -2.82 -20.85
CA PHE A 70 1.37 -3.00 -22.17
C PHE A 70 0.57 -2.42 -23.34
N ILE A 71 -0.59 -1.81 -23.06
CA ILE A 71 -1.53 -1.35 -24.09
C ILE A 71 -1.53 0.19 -24.19
N GLN A 72 -1.40 0.90 -23.06
CA GLN A 72 -1.54 2.36 -23.06
C GLN A 72 -0.44 3.07 -23.84
N GLU A 73 0.82 2.74 -23.57
CA GLU A 73 1.98 3.31 -24.25
C GLU A 73 3.04 2.23 -24.52
N PRO A 74 2.86 1.40 -25.57
CA PRO A 74 3.81 0.33 -25.90
C PRO A 74 5.21 0.87 -26.20
N GLU A 75 5.30 2.04 -26.84
CA GLU A 75 6.58 2.71 -27.14
C GLU A 75 7.38 3.02 -25.85
N THR A 76 6.70 3.39 -24.76
CA THR A 76 7.32 3.64 -23.45
C THR A 76 7.89 2.34 -22.86
N ILE A 77 7.18 1.22 -23.02
CA ILE A 77 7.66 -0.11 -22.60
C ILE A 77 8.91 -0.49 -23.38
N GLU A 78 8.88 -0.37 -24.71
CA GLU A 78 10.03 -0.68 -25.58
C GLU A 78 11.25 0.19 -25.21
N TRP A 79 11.04 1.47 -24.92
CA TRP A 79 12.12 2.34 -24.44
C TRP A 79 12.71 1.86 -23.11
N ILE A 80 11.88 1.47 -22.14
CA ILE A 80 12.33 0.95 -20.83
C ILE A 80 13.14 -0.34 -20.99
N GLU A 81 12.75 -1.22 -21.91
CA GLU A 81 13.47 -2.47 -22.20
C GLU A 81 14.89 -2.24 -22.73
N THR A 82 15.20 -1.03 -23.24
CA THR A 82 16.53 -0.69 -23.76
C THR A 82 17.52 -0.23 -22.68
N PHE A 83 17.09 -0.07 -21.43
CA PHE A 83 17.94 0.49 -20.37
C PHE A 83 19.15 -0.39 -20.05
N SER A 84 20.34 0.24 -19.92
CA SER A 84 21.53 -0.42 -19.39
C SER A 84 21.39 -0.72 -17.89
N ASN A 85 22.23 -1.63 -17.40
CA ASN A 85 22.15 -2.11 -16.02
C ASN A 85 22.35 -1.01 -14.96
N ASP A 86 23.10 0.04 -15.30
CA ASP A 86 23.53 1.15 -14.45
C ASP A 86 22.75 2.45 -14.68
N SER A 87 21.73 2.42 -15.54
CA SER A 87 20.84 3.55 -15.80
C SER A 87 20.14 4.06 -14.54
N VAL A 88 19.79 5.35 -14.57
CA VAL A 88 18.92 5.99 -13.59
C VAL A 88 17.63 6.39 -14.29
N PHE A 89 16.54 5.67 -13.99
CA PHE A 89 15.23 5.95 -14.54
C PHE A 89 14.46 6.95 -13.67
N TRP A 90 14.05 8.06 -14.27
CA TRP A 90 13.19 9.07 -13.64
C TRP A 90 11.78 8.95 -14.21
N ASP A 91 10.85 8.43 -13.42
CA ASP A 91 9.44 8.27 -13.77
C ASP A 91 8.66 9.48 -13.25
N ILE A 92 8.46 10.47 -14.12
CA ILE A 92 7.75 11.72 -13.80
C ILE A 92 6.26 11.55 -14.10
N GLY A 93 5.41 11.80 -13.11
CA GLY A 93 3.97 11.51 -13.23
C GLY A 93 3.69 10.02 -13.14
N ALA A 94 4.38 9.34 -12.24
CA ALA A 94 4.38 7.88 -12.13
C ALA A 94 2.98 7.26 -11.89
N ASN A 95 1.98 8.06 -11.47
CA ASN A 95 0.62 7.61 -11.18
C ASN A 95 0.63 6.46 -10.15
N ILE A 96 0.22 5.25 -10.53
CA ILE A 96 0.29 4.05 -9.68
C ILE A 96 1.64 3.32 -9.73
N GLY A 97 2.65 3.88 -10.41
CA GLY A 97 4.02 3.35 -10.50
C GLY A 97 4.19 2.21 -11.51
N ASN A 98 3.30 2.09 -12.49
CA ASN A 98 3.27 1.02 -13.49
C ASN A 98 4.62 0.79 -14.19
N TYR A 99 5.17 1.87 -14.78
CA TYR A 99 6.43 1.80 -15.52
C TYR A 99 7.63 1.62 -14.62
N SER A 100 7.67 2.32 -13.48
CA SER A 100 8.68 2.10 -12.44
C SER A 100 8.76 0.63 -11.99
N ILE A 101 7.62 0.03 -11.65
CA ILE A 101 7.57 -1.37 -11.19
C ILE A 101 7.98 -2.32 -12.31
N TYR A 102 7.56 -2.06 -13.54
CA TYR A 102 7.96 -2.84 -14.69
C TYR A 102 9.46 -2.76 -14.98
N ALA A 103 10.05 -1.56 -14.98
CA ALA A 103 11.49 -1.36 -15.15
C ALA A 103 12.31 -2.11 -14.07
N GLY A 104 11.88 -2.04 -12.81
CA GLY A 104 12.49 -2.79 -11.71
C GLY A 104 12.21 -4.29 -11.75
N ASN A 105 11.16 -4.73 -12.47
CA ASN A 105 10.94 -6.14 -12.76
C ASN A 105 11.98 -6.66 -13.76
N LEU A 106 12.24 -5.89 -14.82
CA LEU A 106 13.20 -6.23 -15.86
C LEU A 106 14.65 -6.27 -15.36
N ASN A 107 15.05 -5.26 -14.57
CA ASN A 107 16.40 -5.11 -14.08
C ASN A 107 16.42 -4.73 -12.59
N LYS A 108 16.93 -5.65 -11.75
CA LYS A 108 17.02 -5.47 -10.29
C LYS A 108 18.10 -4.48 -9.84
N ASN A 109 19.04 -4.12 -10.72
CA ASN A 109 20.11 -3.17 -10.44
C ASN A 109 19.77 -1.75 -10.89
N LEU A 110 18.67 -1.54 -11.62
CA LEU A 110 18.25 -0.23 -12.11
C LEU A 110 17.93 0.69 -10.93
N LYS A 111 18.46 1.92 -10.97
CA LYS A 111 18.06 2.97 -10.01
C LYS A 111 16.81 3.65 -10.55
N ILE A 112 15.74 3.65 -9.77
CA ILE A 112 14.44 4.18 -10.19
C ILE A 112 14.01 5.26 -9.21
N LEU A 113 13.69 6.44 -9.72
CA LEU A 113 13.11 7.55 -8.97
C LEU A 113 11.74 7.86 -9.58
N ALA A 114 10.69 7.63 -8.80
CA ALA A 114 9.30 7.84 -9.22
C ALA A 114 8.72 9.06 -8.51
N PHE A 115 8.10 9.96 -9.27
CA PHE A 115 7.55 11.22 -8.78
C PHE A 115 6.07 11.31 -9.19
N GLU A 116 5.19 11.43 -8.20
CA GLU A 116 3.76 11.64 -8.42
C GLU A 116 3.26 12.72 -7.44
N PRO A 117 2.83 13.90 -7.93
CA PRO A 117 2.34 14.97 -7.05
C PRO A 117 1.01 14.64 -6.37
N SER A 118 0.20 13.77 -6.96
CA SER A 118 -1.13 13.40 -6.49
C SER A 118 -1.11 12.07 -5.74
N ALA A 119 -0.96 12.13 -4.41
CA ALA A 119 -1.04 10.95 -3.55
C ALA A 119 -2.39 10.20 -3.67
N VAL A 120 -3.43 10.86 -4.18
CA VAL A 120 -4.74 10.21 -4.37
C VAL A 120 -4.78 9.30 -5.59
N ASN A 121 -3.79 9.36 -6.49
CA ASN A 121 -3.73 8.48 -7.66
C ASN A 121 -3.64 6.98 -7.29
N PHE A 122 -3.21 6.63 -6.08
CA PHE A 122 -3.30 5.25 -5.57
C PHE A 122 -4.74 4.75 -5.40
N PHE A 123 -5.73 5.63 -5.43
CA PHE A 123 -7.16 5.31 -5.30
C PHE A 123 -7.95 5.50 -6.60
N TYR A 124 -7.30 5.96 -7.68
CA TYR A 124 -7.93 6.36 -8.95
C TYR A 124 -7.18 5.88 -10.20
#